data_AF-A0A511QH27-F1
#
_entry.id   AF-A0A511QH27-F1
#
_cell.length_a   1.000
_cell.length_b   1.000
_cell.length_c   1.000
_cell.angle_alpha   90.00
_cell.angle_beta   90.00
_cell.angle_gamma   90.00
#
_symmetry.space_group_name_H-M   'P 1'
#
loop_
_entity.id
_entity.type
_entity.pdbx_description
1 polymer ?
#
loop_
_entity_poly.entity_id
_entity_poly.type
_entity_poly.pdbx_seq_one_letter_code
_entity_poly.pdbx_strand_id
1 'polypeptide(L)'
;MSNRKPYIREVKRTWWQNNPFYRFYMLREATVLPLILFTLFLTVGLGALVKGPQAWQSWLEFMANPIVMAINVVALLGSLFHAHTFFNMMPQVMPIRLNGKPIDKKIIVLIQWAAVAFISLIVLIVM
;
A
#
# COMPACT_ATOMS: atom_id res chain seq x y z
N MET A 1 28.37 -41.35 16.12
CA MET A 1 27.81 -39.98 16.25
C MET A 1 28.71 -39.03 15.46
N SER A 2 28.16 -38.02 14.76
CA SER A 2 28.95 -37.09 13.96
C SER A 2 29.76 -36.15 14.86
N ASN A 3 31.07 -36.03 14.63
CA ASN A 3 31.96 -35.08 15.33
C ASN A 3 31.84 -33.63 14.85
N ARG A 4 30.94 -33.34 13.90
CA ARG A 4 30.79 -32.00 13.33
C ARG A 4 30.04 -31.07 14.29
N LYS A 5 30.53 -29.84 14.41
CA LYS A 5 29.87 -28.73 15.11
C LYS A 5 29.52 -27.63 14.09
N PRO A 6 28.36 -27.70 13.42
CA PRO A 6 27.96 -26.70 12.45
C PRO A 6 27.86 -25.32 13.09
N TYR A 7 28.47 -24.32 12.47
CA TYR A 7 28.37 -22.93 12.91
C TYR A 7 27.02 -22.33 12.50
N ILE A 8 26.31 -21.74 13.47
CA ILE A 8 25.06 -21.01 13.22
C ILE A 8 25.39 -19.52 13.24
N ARG A 9 25.19 -18.85 12.10
CA ARG A 9 25.41 -17.41 11.99
C ARG A 9 24.26 -16.66 12.65
N GLU A 10 24.59 -15.63 13.43
CA GLU A 10 23.60 -14.74 14.05
C GLU A 10 22.86 -13.92 12.99
N VAL A 11 21.53 -13.78 13.15
CA VAL A 11 20.71 -12.85 12.35
C VAL A 11 20.27 -11.70 13.25
N LYS A 12 20.86 -10.52 13.03
CA LYS A 12 20.55 -9.30 13.81
C LYS A 12 19.20 -8.69 13.40
N ARG A 13 18.57 -7.91 14.29
CA ARG A 13 17.34 -7.15 13.98
C ARG A 13 17.48 -6.20 12.78
N THR A 14 18.70 -5.75 12.52
CA THR A 14 19.08 -4.85 11.42
C THR A 14 19.52 -5.58 10.15
N TRP A 15 19.21 -6.89 10.01
CA TRP A 15 19.59 -7.71 8.85
C TRP A 15 19.26 -7.07 7.49
N TRP A 16 18.17 -6.31 7.42
CA TRP A 16 17.69 -5.65 6.21
C TRP A 16 18.44 -4.36 5.88
N GLN A 17 19.17 -3.78 6.83
CA GLN A 17 19.79 -2.46 6.68
C GLN A 17 20.99 -2.48 5.73
N ASN A 18 21.65 -3.60 5.49
CA ASN A 18 22.88 -3.60 4.69
C ASN A 18 22.66 -3.93 3.21
N ASN A 19 21.46 -4.38 2.83
CA ASN A 19 21.14 -4.76 1.46
C ASN A 19 20.04 -3.86 0.90
N PRO A 20 20.25 -3.17 -0.24
CA PRO A 20 19.24 -2.29 -0.82
C PRO A 20 17.93 -3.02 -1.15
N PHE A 21 18.00 -4.28 -1.60
CA PHE A 21 16.80 -5.10 -1.85
C PHE A 21 15.96 -5.27 -0.57
N TYR A 22 16.60 -5.56 0.56
CA TYR A 22 15.90 -5.71 1.83
C TYR A 22 15.39 -4.39 2.40
N ARG A 23 16.10 -3.27 2.16
CA ARG A 23 15.57 -1.94 2.49
C ARG A 23 14.30 -1.64 1.69
N PHE A 24 14.29 -1.91 0.39
CA PHE A 24 13.10 -1.73 -0.45
C PHE A 24 11.94 -2.65 -0.04
N TYR A 25 12.24 -3.90 0.34
CA TYR A 25 11.25 -4.80 0.92
C TYR A 25 10.63 -4.21 2.19
N MET A 26 11.45 -3.74 3.14
CA MET A 26 10.95 -3.14 4.37
C MET A 26 10.16 -1.86 4.12
N LEU A 27 10.57 -1.03 3.16
CA LEU A 27 9.84 0.16 2.74
C LEU A 27 8.46 -0.19 2.16
N ARG A 28 8.38 -1.27 1.36
CA ARG A 28 7.10 -1.79 0.84
C ARG A 28 6.17 -2.20 1.98
N GLU A 29 6.66 -2.95 2.96
CA GLU A 29 5.83 -3.34 4.11
C GLU A 29 5.42 -2.12 4.96
N ALA A 30 6.31 -1.12 5.06
CA ALA A 30 6.07 0.09 5.84
C ALA A 30 4.97 1.00 5.26
N THR A 31 4.51 0.80 4.02
CA THR A 31 3.38 1.56 3.47
C THR A 31 2.10 1.38 4.28
N VAL A 32 2.00 0.31 5.08
CA VAL A 32 0.88 0.08 6.00
C VAL A 32 0.72 1.19 7.04
N LEU A 33 1.81 1.84 7.45
CA LEU A 33 1.78 2.86 8.51
C LEU A 33 0.93 4.09 8.13
N PRO A 34 1.20 4.80 7.02
CA PRO A 34 0.35 5.91 6.61
C PRO A 34 -1.04 5.46 6.15
N LEU A 35 -1.19 4.24 5.63
CA LEU A 35 -2.49 3.69 5.24
C LEU A 35 -3.41 3.46 6.44
N ILE A 36 -2.90 2.98 7.57
CA ILE A 36 -3.67 2.85 8.81
C ILE A 36 -4.14 4.22 9.32
N LEU A 37 -3.27 5.24 9.26
CA LEU A 37 -3.68 6.59 9.66
C LEU A 37 -4.80 7.12 8.76
N PHE A 38 -4.67 6.95 7.45
CA PHE A 38 -5.70 7.35 6.50
C PHE A 38 -7.05 6.66 6.79
N THR A 39 -7.05 5.34 7.01
CA THR A 39 -8.30 4.62 7.31
C THR A 39 -8.89 4.99 8.67
N LEU A 40 -8.06 5.29 9.68
CA LEU A 40 -8.53 5.83 10.95
C LEU A 40 -9.16 7.21 10.79
N PHE A 41 -8.55 8.11 10.02
CA PHE A 41 -9.12 9.44 9.74
C PHE A 41 -10.49 9.33 9.05
N LEU A 42 -10.62 8.43 8.07
CA LEU A 42 -11.91 8.16 7.43
C LEU A 42 -12.93 7.55 8.39
N THR A 43 -12.51 6.64 9.26
CA THR A 43 -13.40 6.00 10.25
C THR A 43 -13.93 7.03 11.25
N VAL A 44 -13.08 7.94 11.73
CA VAL A 44 -13.49 9.07 12.56
C VAL A 44 -14.41 10.01 11.78
N GLY A 45 -14.12 10.27 10.50
CA GLY A 45 -14.96 11.08 9.61
C GLY A 45 -16.36 10.51 9.45
N LEU A 46 -16.48 9.19 9.28
CA LEU A 46 -17.77 8.51 9.25
C LEU A 46 -18.53 8.67 10.58
N GLY A 47 -17.84 8.53 11.71
CA GLY A 47 -18.43 8.77 13.03
C GLY A 47 -18.87 10.22 13.23
N ALA A 48 -18.09 11.19 12.74
CA ALA A 48 -18.42 12.61 12.78
C ALA A 48 -19.64 12.94 11.90
N LEU A 49 -19.72 12.34 10.71
CA LEU A 49 -20.85 12.49 9.80
C LEU A 49 -22.16 12.04 10.44
N VAL A 50 -22.16 10.89 11.15
CA VAL A 50 -23.33 10.37 11.86
C VAL A 50 -23.74 11.25 13.05
N LYS A 51 -22.79 11.89 13.73
CA LYS A 51 -23.05 12.76 14.90
C LYS A 51 -23.67 14.11 14.54
N GLY A 52 -23.65 14.49 13.27
CA GLY A 52 -24.31 15.70 12.77
C GLY A 52 -23.35 16.84 12.40
N PRO A 53 -23.91 17.99 11.96
CA PRO A 53 -23.16 19.01 11.22
C PRO A 53 -21.97 19.60 11.98
N GLN A 54 -22.09 19.81 13.29
CA GLN A 54 -21.02 20.38 14.10
C GLN A 54 -19.80 19.45 14.19
N ALA A 55 -20.04 18.15 14.42
CA ALA A 55 -18.96 17.16 14.49
C ALA A 55 -18.29 16.99 13.12
N TRP A 56 -19.09 16.99 12.05
CA TRP A 56 -18.57 16.97 10.68
C TRP A 56 -17.67 18.17 10.37
N GLN A 57 -18.11 19.37 10.75
CA GLN A 57 -17.31 20.59 10.57
C GLN A 57 -15.98 20.52 11.32
N SER A 58 -15.96 20.04 12.56
CA SER A 58 -14.71 19.83 13.32
C SER A 58 -13.79 18.82 12.65
N TRP A 59 -14.33 17.77 12.01
CA TRP A 59 -13.52 16.83 11.24
C TRP A 59 -12.94 17.47 9.97
N LEU A 60 -13.71 18.29 9.26
CA LEU A 60 -13.21 19.04 8.10
C LEU A 60 -12.05 19.97 8.49
N GLU A 61 -12.18 20.70 9.61
CA GLU A 61 -11.12 21.57 10.13
C GLU A 61 -9.86 20.79 10.52
N PHE A 62 -10.03 19.60 11.12
CA PHE A 62 -8.91 18.69 11.39
C PHE A 62 -8.22 18.22 10.11
N MET A 63 -8.99 17.82 9.10
CA MET A 63 -8.46 17.34 7.82
C MET A 63 -7.76 18.45 7.01
N ALA A 64 -8.18 19.70 7.19
CA ALA A 64 -7.55 20.89 6.60
C ALA A 64 -6.22 21.29 7.28
N ASN A 65 -5.86 20.68 8.41
CA ASN A 65 -4.57 20.95 9.06
C ASN A 65 -3.41 20.56 8.13
N PRO A 66 -2.39 21.43 7.92
CA PRO A 66 -1.26 21.13 7.04
C PRO A 66 -0.50 19.83 7.35
N ILE A 67 -0.41 19.46 8.63
CA ILE A 67 0.24 18.22 9.05
C ILE A 67 -0.60 17.01 8.62
N VAL A 68 -1.92 17.08 8.77
CA VAL A 68 -2.84 16.01 8.35
C VAL A 68 -2.85 15.87 6.83
N MET A 69 -2.84 17.00 6.10
CA MET A 69 -2.67 16.99 4.64
C MET A 69 -1.35 16.32 4.23
N ALA A 70 -0.23 16.64 4.89
CA ALA A 70 1.06 16.00 4.60
C ALA A 70 1.01 14.48 4.86
N ILE A 71 0.39 14.04 5.96
CA ILE A 71 0.18 12.61 6.24
C ILE A 71 -0.65 11.95 5.12
N ASN A 72 -1.72 12.59 4.66
CA ASN A 72 -2.56 12.06 3.58
C ASN A 72 -1.83 12.02 2.24
N VAL A 73 -0.95 12.99 1.94
CA VAL A 73 -0.08 12.94 0.77
C VAL A 73 0.87 11.76 0.86
N VAL A 74 1.49 11.52 2.03
CA VAL A 74 2.34 10.35 2.26
C VAL A 74 1.53 9.05 2.15
N ALA A 75 0.27 9.02 2.61
CA ALA A 75 -0.62 7.87 2.43
C ALA A 75 -0.96 7.62 0.97
N LEU A 76 -1.20 8.68 0.18
CA LEU A 76 -1.43 8.57 -1.26
C LEU A 76 -0.20 8.01 -1.98
N LEU A 77 0.99 8.57 -1.72
CA LEU A 77 2.24 8.07 -2.29
C LEU A 77 2.53 6.63 -1.86
N GLY A 78 2.28 6.31 -0.59
CA GLY A 78 2.40 4.97 -0.04
C GLY A 78 1.42 3.97 -0.69
N SER A 79 0.17 4.39 -0.95
CA SER A 79 -0.83 3.58 -1.65
C SER A 79 -0.42 3.31 -3.11
N LEU A 80 0.07 4.32 -3.82
CA LEU A 80 0.56 4.16 -5.20
C LEU A 80 1.78 3.24 -5.26
N PHE A 81 2.73 3.39 -4.34
CA PHE A 81 3.88 2.50 -4.24
C PHE A 81 3.47 1.06 -3.88
N HIS A 82 2.53 0.91 -2.94
CA HIS A 82 1.94 -0.38 -2.59
C HIS A 82 1.29 -1.04 -3.82
N ALA A 83 0.41 -0.32 -4.53
CA ALA A 83 -0.23 -0.81 -5.75
C ALA A 83 0.79 -1.23 -6.81
N HIS A 84 1.83 -0.41 -7.04
CA HIS A 84 2.89 -0.73 -7.99
C HIS A 84 3.60 -2.05 -7.66
N THR A 85 3.99 -2.25 -6.40
CA THR A 85 4.68 -3.48 -5.98
C THR A 85 3.74 -4.68 -5.97
N PHE A 86 2.48 -4.50 -5.56
CA PHE A 86 1.46 -5.54 -5.53
C PHE A 86 1.11 -6.03 -6.95
N PHE A 87 0.87 -5.12 -7.90
CA PHE A 87 0.55 -5.47 -9.29
C PHE A 87 1.69 -6.24 -9.95
N ASN A 88 2.95 -5.87 -9.69
CA ASN A 88 4.10 -6.62 -10.21
C ASN A 88 4.27 -8.01 -9.58
N MET A 89 3.82 -8.21 -8.34
CA MET A 89 3.90 -9.48 -7.62
C MET A 89 2.75 -10.44 -7.99
N MET A 90 1.55 -9.90 -8.18
CA MET A 90 0.32 -10.64 -8.48
C MET A 90 0.47 -11.71 -9.58
N PRO A 91 0.99 -11.42 -10.78
CA PRO A 91 1.08 -12.40 -11.86
C PRO A 91 2.18 -13.47 -11.62
N GLN A 92 3.01 -13.29 -10.60
CA GLN A 92 4.02 -14.29 -10.21
C GLN A 92 3.43 -15.34 -9.28
N VAL A 93 2.51 -14.94 -8.40
CA VAL A 93 1.81 -15.83 -7.46
C VAL A 93 0.53 -16.42 -8.05
N MET A 94 -0.07 -15.75 -9.03
CA MET A 94 -1.26 -16.21 -9.76
C MET A 94 -1.01 -16.16 -11.28
N PRO A 95 -0.34 -17.18 -11.86
CA PRO A 95 -0.09 -17.23 -13.29
C PRO A 95 -1.38 -17.43 -14.09
N ILE A 96 -1.74 -16.44 -14.91
CA ILE A 96 -2.94 -16.50 -15.77
C ILE A 96 -2.57 -17.09 -17.12
N ARG A 97 -3.36 -18.06 -17.60
CA ARG A 97 -3.22 -18.68 -18.92
C ARG A 97 -4.47 -18.45 -19.77
N LEU A 98 -4.28 -18.14 -21.04
CA LEU A 98 -5.32 -18.02 -22.05
C LEU A 98 -5.01 -18.98 -23.20
N ASN A 99 -5.98 -19.81 -23.59
CA ASN A 99 -5.80 -20.86 -24.61
C ASN A 99 -4.56 -21.75 -24.36
N GLY A 100 -4.32 -22.10 -23.08
CA GLY A 100 -3.18 -22.92 -22.65
C GLY A 100 -1.83 -22.20 -22.59
N LYS A 101 -1.72 -20.94 -23.05
CA LYS A 101 -0.48 -20.16 -23.03
C LYS A 101 -0.47 -19.14 -21.88
N PRO A 102 0.67 -18.94 -21.18
CA PRO A 102 0.76 -17.89 -20.17
C PRO A 102 0.60 -16.51 -20.82
N ILE A 103 -0.17 -15.64 -20.17
CA ILE A 103 -0.27 -14.23 -20.56
C ILE A 103 0.99 -13.49 -20.10
N ASP A 104 1.49 -12.55 -20.91
CA ASP A 104 2.57 -11.67 -20.49
C ASP A 104 2.18 -10.89 -19.23
N LYS A 105 3.02 -10.98 -18.20
CA LYS A 105 2.83 -10.29 -16.92
C LYS A 105 2.64 -8.78 -17.10
N LYS A 106 3.28 -8.18 -18.10
CA LYS A 106 3.15 -6.75 -18.40
C LYS A 106 1.72 -6.38 -18.81
N ILE A 107 1.02 -7.26 -19.52
CA ILE A 107 -0.39 -7.05 -19.92
C ILE A 107 -1.27 -7.06 -18.67
N ILE A 108 -1.05 -8.00 -17.75
CA ILE A 108 -1.81 -8.08 -16.49
C ILE A 108 -1.61 -6.79 -15.67
N VAL A 109 -0.37 -6.35 -15.48
CA VAL A 109 -0.05 -5.11 -14.75
C VAL A 109 -0.67 -3.88 -15.43
N LEU A 110 -0.62 -3.80 -16.76
CA LEU A 110 -1.23 -2.70 -17.52
C LEU A 110 -2.75 -2.64 -17.31
N ILE A 111 -3.43 -3.78 -17.36
CA ILE A 111 -4.88 -3.86 -17.13
C ILE A 111 -5.23 -3.40 -15.71
N GLN A 112 -4.44 -3.79 -14.70
CA GLN A 112 -4.66 -3.35 -13.32
C GLN A 112 -4.53 -1.83 -13.17
N TRP A 113 -3.50 -1.23 -13.77
CA TRP A 113 -3.35 0.24 -13.78
C TRP A 113 -4.44 0.94 -14.60
N ALA A 114 -4.86 0.37 -15.73
CA ALA A 114 -5.96 0.89 -16.52
C ALA A 114 -7.27 0.89 -15.71
N ALA A 115 -7.54 -0.18 -14.95
CA ALA A 115 -8.68 -0.25 -14.05
C ALA A 115 -8.61 0.81 -12.94
N VAL A 116 -7.43 1.02 -12.32
CA VAL A 116 -7.23 2.07 -11.31
C VAL A 116 -7.48 3.46 -11.90
N ALA A 117 -6.96 3.76 -13.08
CA ALA A 117 -7.14 5.04 -13.75
C ALA A 117 -8.62 5.27 -14.11
N PHE A 118 -9.28 4.25 -14.64
CA PHE A 118 -10.70 4.31 -15.01
C PHE A 118 -11.61 4.52 -13.79
N ILE A 119 -11.42 3.76 -12.71
CA ILE A 119 -12.19 3.91 -11.48
C ILE A 119 -11.93 5.28 -10.85
N SER A 120 -10.68 5.72 -10.78
CA SER A 120 -10.33 7.05 -10.27
C SER A 120 -11.00 8.17 -11.06
N LEU A 121 -11.04 8.05 -12.40
CA LEU A 121 -11.71 9.02 -13.27
C LEU A 121 -13.22 9.07 -13.00
N ILE A 122 -13.87 7.91 -12.86
CA ILE A 122 -15.30 7.85 -12.53
C ILE A 122 -15.57 8.53 -11.18
N VAL A 123 -14.77 8.22 -10.16
CA VAL A 123 -14.92 8.82 -8.82
C VAL A 123 -14.79 10.34 -8.88
N LEU A 124 -13.81 10.86 -9.63
CA LEU A 124 -13.60 12.31 -9.80
C LEU A 124 -14.69 13.03 -10.61
N ILE A 125 -15.44 12.31 -11.46
CA ILE A 125 -16.55 12.89 -12.24
C ILE A 125 -17.85 12.87 -11.44
N VAL A 126 -18.06 11.84 -10.62
CA VAL A 126 -19.30 11.65 -9.85
C VAL A 126 -19.32 12.46 -8.56
N MET A 127 -18.16 12.65 -7.93
CA MET A 127 -17.99 13.46 -6.71
C MET A 127 -17.73 14.93 -7.05
#